data_AF-A0A0N5BU60-F1
#
_entry.id   AF-A0A0N5BU60-F1
#
_cell.length_a   1.000
_cell.length_b   1.000
_cell.length_c   1.000
_cell.angle_alpha   90.00
_cell.angle_beta   90.00
_cell.angle_gamma   90.00
#
_symmetry.space_group_name_H-M   'P 1'
#
loop_
_entity.id
_entity.type
_entity.pdbx_description
1 polymer ?
#
loop_
_entity_poly.entity_id
_entity_poly.type
_entity_poly.pdbx_seq_one_letter_code
_entity_poly.pdbx_strand_id
1 'polypeptide(L)'
;MNSLSIAILVGVLINISYGYKHNCFEKTTIRCTIILMPGEPAYKLFLDSLKDSETSHGIGLLTGETDQDLINKENALIEKYVSEESKKTFFSKLNNVYYKPGSKVEITPCNSSGNCRYY
;
A
#
# COMPACT_ATOMS: atom_id res chain seq x y z
N MET A 1 23.26 -17.28 20.92
CA MET A 1 22.43 -16.86 19.78
C MET A 1 21.72 -15.59 20.17
N ASN A 2 22.09 -14.45 19.57
CA ASN A 2 21.59 -13.13 19.94
C ASN A 2 20.08 -13.02 19.67
N SER A 3 19.28 -12.76 20.70
CA SER A 3 17.82 -12.57 20.56
C SER A 3 17.44 -11.32 19.76
N LEU A 4 18.43 -10.48 19.43
CA LEU A 4 18.27 -9.29 18.60
C LEU A 4 17.81 -9.60 17.16
N SER A 5 18.18 -10.77 16.61
CA SER A 5 17.81 -11.16 15.25
C SER A 5 16.36 -11.64 15.11
N ILE A 6 15.69 -12.01 16.21
CA ILE A 6 14.31 -12.50 16.18
C ILE A 6 13.31 -11.34 16.25
N ALA A 7 13.69 -10.20 16.85
CA ALA A 7 12.82 -9.02 16.94
C ALA A 7 12.62 -8.26 15.61
N ILE A 8 13.41 -8.58 14.58
CA ILE A 8 13.27 -8.02 13.22
C ILE A 8 12.24 -8.84 12.40
N LEU A 9 11.67 -9.91 12.97
CA LEU A 9 10.45 -10.53 12.45
C LEU A 9 9.24 -9.65 12.80
N VAL A 10 9.26 -8.41 12.30
CA VAL A 10 8.21 -7.41 12.50
C VAL A 10 6.93 -7.99 11.92
N GLY A 11 6.02 -8.36 12.81
CA GLY A 11 4.71 -8.87 12.50
C GLY A 11 3.97 -7.91 11.58
N VAL A 12 3.95 -8.23 10.29
CA VAL A 12 2.99 -7.66 9.35
C VAL A 12 1.61 -8.07 9.88
N LEU A 13 0.91 -7.14 10.53
CA LEU A 13 -0.47 -7.36 10.92
C LEU A 13 -1.30 -7.36 9.64
N ILE A 14 -2.10 -8.40 9.46
CA ILE A 14 -2.85 -8.63 8.24
C ILE A 14 -4.26 -8.07 8.44
N ASN A 15 -4.54 -6.88 7.91
CA ASN A 15 -5.91 -6.36 7.78
C ASN A 15 -6.56 -6.95 6.52
N ILE A 16 -6.75 -8.28 6.51
CA ILE A 16 -7.28 -9.07 5.36
C ILE A 16 -8.64 -8.53 4.90
N SER A 17 -9.45 -7.97 5.80
CA SER A 17 -10.82 -7.53 5.50
C SER A 17 -10.91 -6.34 4.55
N TYR A 18 -9.86 -5.53 4.40
CA TYR A 18 -9.82 -4.36 3.51
C TYR A 18 -8.78 -4.52 2.39
N GLY A 19 -8.14 -5.69 2.28
CA GLY A 19 -7.22 -6.03 1.22
C GLY A 19 -5.88 -5.29 1.23
N TYR A 20 -5.34 -4.99 2.42
CA TYR A 20 -4.00 -4.42 2.56
C TYR A 20 -3.17 -5.06 3.69
N LYS A 21 -1.84 -4.93 3.57
CA LYS A 21 -0.85 -5.30 4.58
C LYS A 21 -0.01 -4.08 4.95
N HIS A 22 0.49 -4.00 6.17
CA HIS A 22 1.38 -2.90 6.56
C HIS A 22 2.30 -3.27 7.72
N ASN A 23 3.39 -2.51 7.87
CA ASN A 23 4.30 -2.51 9.03
C ASN A 23 4.25 -1.18 9.82
N CYS A 24 3.17 -0.41 9.61
CA CYS A 24 3.00 0.96 10.06
C CYS A 24 2.39 1.06 11.46
N PHE A 25 3.22 0.83 12.49
CA PHE A 25 2.83 0.94 13.89
C PHE A 25 3.43 2.18 14.54
N GLU A 26 2.78 2.71 15.59
CA GLU A 26 3.25 3.89 16.33
C GLU A 26 4.74 3.79 16.70
N LYS A 27 5.14 2.64 17.27
CA LYS A 27 6.51 2.36 17.74
C LYS A 27 7.45 1.77 16.68
N THR A 28 7.02 1.63 15.42
CA THR A 28 7.87 1.03 14.38
C THR A 28 9.09 1.91 14.10
N THR A 29 10.30 1.35 14.12
CA THR A 29 11.53 2.11 13.82
C THR A 29 11.93 2.01 12.35
N ILE A 30 11.32 1.09 11.61
CA ILE A 30 11.52 0.91 10.18
C ILE A 30 10.62 1.83 9.38
N ARG A 31 10.98 2.06 8.11
CA ARG A 31 10.14 2.78 7.17
C ARG A 31 8.80 2.07 7.05
N CYS A 32 7.73 2.83 7.21
CA CYS A 32 6.38 2.34 7.11
C CYS A 32 6.00 2.18 5.63
N THR A 33 5.47 1.01 5.28
CA THR A 33 5.00 0.66 3.94
C THR A 33 3.63 0.03 4.08
N ILE A 34 2.69 0.51 3.26
CA ILE A 34 1.41 -0.14 3.03
C ILE A 34 1.47 -0.86 1.69
N ILE A 35 1.10 -2.12 1.70
CA ILE A 35 1.03 -2.98 0.54
C ILE A 35 -0.45 -3.15 0.16
N LEU A 36 -0.78 -2.78 -1.07
CA LEU A 36 -2.13 -2.80 -1.63
C LEU A 36 -2.22 -3.80 -2.79
N MET A 37 -3.43 -4.29 -3.03
CA MET A 37 -3.73 -5.16 -4.17
C MET A 37 -4.74 -4.47 -5.10
N PRO A 38 -4.54 -4.50 -6.43
CA PRO A 38 -5.45 -3.90 -7.39
C PRO A 38 -6.87 -4.44 -7.25
N GLY A 39 -7.84 -3.52 -7.10
CA GLY A 39 -9.26 -3.83 -6.99
C GLY A 39 -9.77 -4.02 -5.55
N GLU A 40 -8.89 -4.17 -4.57
CA GLU A 40 -9.29 -4.27 -3.16
C GLU A 40 -9.74 -2.92 -2.60
N PRO A 41 -10.60 -2.89 -1.55
CA PRO A 41 -11.15 -1.66 -0.99
C PRO A 41 -10.10 -0.62 -0.60
N ALA A 42 -8.98 -1.04 0.00
CA ALA A 42 -7.91 -0.11 0.37
C ALA A 42 -7.18 0.48 -0.83
N TYR A 43 -7.10 -0.23 -1.97
CA TYR A 43 -6.54 0.34 -3.19
C TYR A 43 -7.45 1.41 -3.78
N LYS A 44 -8.76 1.19 -3.81
CA LYS A 44 -9.74 2.20 -4.22
C LYS A 44 -9.67 3.44 -3.32
N LEU A 45 -9.60 3.22 -2.01
CA LEU A 45 -9.44 4.30 -1.03
C LEU A 45 -8.14 5.11 -1.23
N PHE A 46 -7.07 4.44 -1.66
CA PHE A 46 -5.82 5.10 -2.02
C PHE A 46 -6.01 6.00 -3.25
N LEU A 47 -6.60 5.48 -4.34
CA LEU A 47 -6.89 6.25 -5.54
C LEU A 47 -7.79 7.47 -5.23
N ASP A 48 -8.82 7.30 -4.41
CA ASP A 48 -9.71 8.37 -3.94
C ASP A 48 -9.03 9.41 -3.04
N SER A 49 -7.78 9.17 -2.65
CA SER A 49 -6.98 10.11 -1.85
C SER A 49 -5.97 10.88 -2.71
N LEU A 50 -5.87 10.56 -4.00
CA LEU A 50 -5.00 11.25 -4.94
C LEU A 50 -5.66 12.51 -5.47
N LYS A 51 -4.84 13.49 -5.83
CA LYS A 51 -5.27 14.70 -6.55
C LYS A 51 -5.45 14.38 -8.03
N ASP A 52 -6.31 15.12 -8.72
CA ASP A 52 -6.50 14.99 -10.17
C ASP A 52 -5.19 15.13 -10.97
N SER A 53 -4.29 15.99 -10.51
CA SER A 53 -2.96 16.13 -11.12
C SER A 53 -2.11 14.87 -10.99
N GLU A 54 -2.26 14.10 -9.91
CA GLU A 54 -1.51 12.86 -9.67
C GLU A 54 -2.10 11.71 -10.51
N THR A 55 -3.43 11.59 -10.56
CA THR A 55 -4.11 10.58 -11.38
C THR A 55 -3.92 10.81 -12.88
N SER A 56 -3.74 12.08 -13.31
CA SER A 56 -3.46 12.42 -14.71
C SER A 56 -2.16 11.81 -15.26
N HIS A 57 -1.25 11.36 -14.38
CA HIS A 57 -0.04 10.61 -14.78
C HIS A 57 -0.32 9.14 -15.13
N GLY A 58 -1.57 8.71 -15.10
CA GLY A 58 -1.97 7.34 -15.41
C GLY A 58 -1.80 6.38 -14.23
N ILE A 59 -1.91 6.89 -13.00
CA ILE A 59 -1.94 6.06 -11.79
C ILE A 59 -3.31 5.39 -11.70
N GLY A 60 -3.31 4.07 -11.61
CA GLY A 60 -4.51 3.26 -11.55
C GLY A 60 -4.36 1.98 -12.37
N LEU A 61 -4.57 0.84 -11.72
CA LEU A 61 -4.62 -0.48 -12.34
C LEU A 61 -6.04 -1.02 -12.34
N LEU A 62 -6.31 -1.93 -13.27
CA LEU A 62 -7.56 -2.67 -13.32
C LEU A 62 -7.69 -3.60 -12.11
N THR A 63 -8.94 -3.84 -11.69
CA THR A 63 -9.26 -4.82 -10.65
C THR A 63 -8.67 -6.18 -11.01
N GLY A 64 -7.94 -6.79 -10.08
CA GLY A 64 -7.37 -8.13 -10.28
C GLY A 64 -6.11 -8.18 -11.15
N GLU A 65 -5.48 -7.03 -11.45
CA GLU A 65 -4.24 -6.97 -12.21
C GLU A 65 -3.14 -7.88 -11.61
N THR A 66 -2.53 -8.69 -12.46
CA THR A 66 -1.47 -9.65 -12.11
C THR A 66 -0.18 -9.43 -12.90
N ASP A 67 -0.21 -8.64 -13.97
CA ASP A 67 0.95 -8.37 -14.82
C ASP A 67 2.02 -7.59 -14.03
N GLN A 68 3.20 -8.19 -13.88
CA GLN A 68 4.26 -7.64 -13.07
C GLN A 68 4.86 -6.35 -13.66
N ASP A 69 4.87 -6.20 -15.00
CA ASP A 69 5.41 -5.01 -15.65
C ASP A 69 4.47 -3.82 -15.46
N LEU A 70 3.16 -4.05 -15.52
CA LEU A 70 2.15 -3.04 -15.19
C LEU A 70 2.23 -2.64 -13.71
N ILE A 71 2.39 -3.59 -12.80
CA ILE A 71 2.57 -3.34 -11.36
C ILE A 71 3.84 -2.52 -11.10
N ASN A 72 4.95 -2.86 -11.75
CA ASN A 72 6.21 -2.13 -11.61
C ASN A 72 6.09 -0.69 -12.12
N LYS A 73 5.42 -0.50 -13.25
CA LYS A 73 5.14 0.82 -13.81
C LYS A 73 4.28 1.65 -12.88
N GLU A 74 3.19 1.09 -12.35
CA GLU A 74 2.31 1.75 -11.37
C GLU A 74 3.09 2.19 -10.13
N ASN A 75 3.92 1.32 -9.55
CA ASN A 75 4.75 1.65 -8.40
C ASN A 75 5.74 2.80 -8.70
N ALA A 76 6.34 2.80 -9.89
CA ALA A 76 7.24 3.88 -10.31
C ALA A 76 6.50 5.23 -10.46
N LEU A 77 5.26 5.20 -10.96
CA LEU A 77 4.41 6.41 -11.03
C LEU A 77 4.05 6.90 -9.63
N ILE A 78 3.65 6.00 -8.72
CA ILE A 78 3.32 6.34 -7.33
C ILE A 78 4.51 6.97 -6.63
N GLU A 79 5.70 6.36 -6.74
CA GLU A 79 6.92 6.88 -6.11
C GLU A 79 7.29 8.27 -6.65
N LYS A 80 7.11 8.50 -7.95
CA LYS A 80 7.52 9.74 -8.62
C LYS A 80 6.53 10.89 -8.43
N TYR A 81 5.23 10.62 -8.47
CA TYR A 81 4.22 11.66 -8.61
C TYR A 81 3.29 11.82 -7.40
N VAL A 82 3.14 10.81 -6.54
CA VAL A 82 2.23 10.91 -5.39
C VAL A 82 2.90 11.68 -4.25
N SER A 83 2.29 12.80 -3.90
CA SER A 83 2.74 13.69 -2.84
C SER A 83 2.59 13.06 -1.46
N GLU A 84 3.42 13.51 -0.52
CA GLU A 84 3.33 13.10 0.88
C GLU A 84 1.98 13.50 1.51
N GLU A 85 1.35 14.57 1.03
CA GLU A 85 0.02 14.99 1.47
C GLU A 85 -1.05 13.96 1.09
N SER A 86 -1.08 13.51 -0.17
CA SER A 86 -2.01 12.48 -0.63
C SER A 86 -1.80 11.16 0.11
N LYS A 87 -0.53 10.78 0.38
CA LYS A 87 -0.22 9.62 1.24
C LYS A 87 -0.76 9.83 2.66
N LYS A 88 -0.52 10.99 3.28
CA LYS A 88 -1.03 11.28 4.63
C LYS A 88 -2.55 11.22 4.70
N THR A 89 -3.23 11.77 3.68
CA THR A 89 -4.69 11.68 3.53
C THR A 89 -5.15 10.22 3.46
N PHE A 90 -4.53 9.40 2.60
CA PHE A 90 -4.83 7.97 2.51
C PHE A 90 -4.66 7.27 3.86
N PHE A 91 -3.52 7.46 4.52
CA PHE A 91 -3.21 6.84 5.80
C PHE A 91 -4.22 7.20 6.89
N SER A 92 -4.71 8.45 6.91
CA SER A 92 -5.70 8.90 7.89
C SER A 92 -7.06 8.20 7.77
N LYS A 93 -7.36 7.61 6.60
CA LYS A 93 -8.59 6.85 6.35
C LYS A 93 -8.48 5.38 6.78
N LEU A 94 -7.30 4.92 7.19
CA LEU A 94 -7.05 3.53 7.57
C LEU A 94 -7.05 3.35 9.10
N ASN A 95 -7.73 2.30 9.56
CA ASN A 95 -7.77 1.99 10.98
C ASN A 95 -6.45 1.36 11.45
N ASN A 96 -5.95 1.81 12.60
CA ASN A 96 -4.74 1.29 13.26
C ASN A 96 -3.47 1.35 12.40
N VAL A 97 -3.39 2.33 11.48
CA VAL A 97 -2.23 2.58 10.64
C VAL A 97 -1.64 3.95 10.98
N TYR A 98 -0.34 3.99 11.28
CA TYR A 98 0.35 5.22 11.64
C TYR A 98 1.19 5.73 10.47
N TYR A 99 0.95 6.98 10.05
CA TYR A 99 1.80 7.65 9.07
C TYR A 99 3.12 8.10 9.69
N LYS A 100 4.22 7.97 8.95
CA LYS A 100 5.53 8.53 9.28
C LYS A 100 6.12 9.23 8.06
N PRO A 101 6.95 10.27 8.23
CA PRO A 101 7.63 10.89 7.10
C PRO A 101 8.42 9.86 6.28
N GLY A 102 8.21 9.87 4.96
CA GLY A 102 8.83 8.91 4.05
C GLY A 102 8.16 7.53 4.06
N SER A 103 6.92 7.42 4.57
CA SER A 103 6.07 6.25 4.37
C SER A 103 5.85 5.96 2.88
N LYS A 104 5.74 4.67 2.55
CA LYS A 104 5.53 4.18 1.19
C LYS A 104 4.15 3.54 1.02
N VAL A 105 3.65 3.61 -0.21
CA VAL A 105 2.55 2.81 -0.71
C VAL A 105 3.11 1.98 -1.85
N GLU A 106 2.94 0.66 -1.77
CA GLU A 106 3.42 -0.29 -2.76
C GLU A 106 2.25 -1.15 -3.22
N ILE A 107 2.16 -1.36 -4.53
CA ILE A 107 1.17 -2.22 -5.15
C ILE A 107 1.82 -3.56 -5.42
N THR A 108 1.19 -4.63 -4.99
CA THR A 108 1.59 -6.00 -5.33
C THR A 108 0.57 -6.63 -6.26
N PRO A 109 0.98 -7.56 -7.13
CA PRO A 109 0.05 -8.27 -8.00
C PRO A 109 -1.06 -8.91 -7.18
N CYS A 110 -2.25 -8.97 -7.79
CA CYS A 110 -3.30 -9.79 -7.27
C CYS A 110 -2.82 -11.25 -7.10
N ASN A 111 -3.08 -11.87 -5.94
CA ASN A 111 -2.85 -13.30 -5.77
C ASN A 111 -4.16 -14.05 -5.56
N SER A 112 -4.24 -15.23 -6.18
CA SER A 112 -5.40 -16.14 -6.10
C SER A 112 -5.68 -16.67 -4.69
N SER A 113 -4.75 -16.46 -3.75
CA SER A 113 -4.82 -16.94 -2.37
C SER A 113 -5.31 -15.91 -1.33
N GLY A 114 -5.56 -14.66 -1.70
CA GLY A 114 -5.90 -13.58 -0.75
C GLY A 114 -7.21 -12.80 -0.99
N ASN A 115 -7.81 -12.92 -2.18
CA ASN A 115 -8.86 -12.09 -2.81
C ASN A 115 -8.32 -10.91 -3.64
N CYS A 116 -8.75 -10.92 -4.90
CA CYS A 116 -9.02 -9.75 -5.74
C CYS A 116 -10.26 -10.14 -6.54
N ARG A 117 -11.44 -9.87 -5.97
CA ARG A 117 -12.69 -10.39 -6.51
C ARG A 117 -13.04 -9.64 -7.81
N TYR A 118 -13.03 -10.39 -8.90
CA TYR A 118 -13.78 -10.08 -10.12
C TYR A 118 -15.27 -10.03 -9.75
N TYR A 119 -15.88 -8.85 -9.83
CA TYR A 119 -17.32 -8.70 -9.92
C TYR A 119 -17.63 -8.05 -11.26
#